data_AF-A0A453AP85-F1
#
_entry.id   AF-A0A453AP85-F1
#
_cell.length_a   1.000
_cell.length_b   1.000
_cell.length_c   1.000
_cell.angle_alpha   90.00
_cell.angle_beta   90.00
_cell.angle_gamma   90.00
#
_symmetry.space_group_name_H-M   'P 1'
#
loop_
_entity.id
_entity.type
_entity.pdbx_description
1 polymer ?
#
loop_
_entity_poly.entity_id
_entity_poly.type
_entity_poly.pdbx_seq_one_letter_code
_entity_poly.pdbx_strand_id
1 'polypeptide(L)'
;MCGTGRSKPVEALKTALEGSPLKTRDERCKSANWIVVHRAMMAIRDIDGMFNSLDTEYYDILMKYLYRGLSTGDRPTCDQCLKIHEKLTERAGLGCILRSLADTVNTV
;
A
#
# COMPACT_ATOMS: atom_id res chain seq x y z
N MET A 1 0.88 -24.79 22.98
CA MET A 1 1.41 -24.63 21.61
C MET A 1 0.35 -23.91 20.79
N CYS A 2 0.62 -22.69 20.32
CA CYS A 2 -0.26 -21.97 19.39
C CYS A 2 0.61 -21.20 18.40
N GLY A 3 0.25 -21.29 17.12
CA GLY A 3 1.16 -21.22 15.98
C GLY A 3 1.78 -19.85 15.67
N THR A 4 2.96 -19.95 15.07
CA THR A 4 3.64 -18.95 14.24
C THR A 4 2.68 -18.40 13.17
N GLY A 5 2.18 -17.17 13.32
CA GLY A 5 1.21 -16.55 12.41
C GLY A 5 1.72 -15.23 11.84
N ARG A 6 1.46 -14.98 10.56
CA ARG A 6 1.79 -13.75 9.81
C ARG A 6 1.54 -12.48 10.63
N SER A 7 2.39 -11.47 10.46
CA SER A 7 2.26 -10.20 11.17
C SER A 7 0.90 -9.57 10.85
N LYS A 8 0.02 -9.42 11.85
CA LYS A 8 -1.35 -8.86 11.72
C LYS A 8 -1.46 -7.59 10.84
N PRO A 9 -0.50 -6.64 10.88
CA PRO A 9 -0.50 -5.49 9.98
C PRO A 9 -0.42 -5.84 8.49
N VAL A 10 0.29 -6.91 8.11
CA VAL A 10 0.46 -7.32 6.71
C VAL A 10 -0.83 -7.96 6.18
N GLU A 11 -1.52 -8.74 7.00
CA GLU A 11 -2.84 -9.30 6.65
C GLU A 11 -3.89 -8.18 6.51
N ALA A 12 -3.87 -7.21 7.43
CA ALA A 12 -4.74 -6.05 7.36
C ALA A 12 -4.46 -5.21 6.10
N LEU A 13 -3.18 -5.01 5.76
CA LEU A 13 -2.79 -4.34 4.52
C LEU A 13 -3.33 -5.10 3.31
N LYS A 14 -3.07 -6.41 3.21
CA LYS A 14 -3.54 -7.24 2.10
C LYS A 14 -5.06 -7.13 1.92
N THR A 15 -5.81 -7.30 3.01
CA THR A 15 -7.28 -7.18 3.00
C THR A 15 -7.74 -5.81 2.51
N ALA A 16 -7.08 -4.74 2.95
CA ALA A 16 -7.42 -3.38 2.55
C ALA A 16 -7.07 -3.09 1.08
N LEU A 17 -6.01 -3.70 0.56
CA LEU A 17 -5.63 -3.60 -0.85
C LEU A 17 -6.62 -4.37 -1.73
N GLU A 18 -7.02 -5.59 -1.33
CA GLU A 18 -8.07 -6.38 -2.01
C GLU A 18 -9.40 -5.63 -2.11
N GLY A 19 -9.81 -4.97 -1.02
CA GLY A 19 -11.06 -4.21 -0.93
C GLY A 19 -11.02 -2.82 -1.58
N SER A 20 -9.95 -2.47 -2.30
CA SER A 20 -9.77 -1.10 -2.78
C SER A 20 -10.85 -0.69 -3.80
N PRO A 21 -11.51 0.47 -3.62
CA PRO A 21 -12.65 0.87 -4.42
C PRO A 21 -12.23 1.51 -5.76
N LEU A 22 -11.48 0.78 -6.60
CA LEU A 22 -10.89 1.28 -7.85
C LEU A 22 -11.91 1.74 -8.90
N LYS A 23 -13.12 1.17 -8.88
CA LYS A 23 -14.16 1.39 -9.90
C LYS A 23 -15.17 2.48 -9.52
N THR A 24 -15.11 3.01 -8.30
CA THR A 24 -16.05 4.05 -7.86
C THR A 24 -15.47 5.45 -8.07
N ARG A 25 -16.36 6.39 -8.39
CA ARG A 25 -16.05 7.83 -8.39
C ARG A 25 -16.35 8.48 -7.03
N ASP A 26 -16.87 7.71 -6.08
CA ASP A 26 -17.16 8.21 -4.73
C ASP A 26 -15.89 8.36 -3.90
N GLU A 27 -15.46 9.61 -3.73
CA GLU A 27 -14.29 9.97 -2.94
C GLU A 27 -14.42 9.64 -1.45
N ARG A 28 -15.65 9.46 -0.93
CA ARG A 28 -15.88 9.03 0.46
C ARG A 28 -15.44 7.58 0.65
N CYS A 29 -15.78 6.71 -0.30
CA CYS A 29 -15.34 5.30 -0.27
C CYS A 29 -13.81 5.20 -0.34
N LYS A 30 -13.18 5.96 -1.24
CA LYS A 30 -11.72 6.02 -1.36
C LYS A 30 -11.07 6.53 -0.07
N SER A 31 -11.63 7.57 0.53
CA SER A 31 -11.13 8.12 1.80
C SER A 31 -11.29 7.15 2.97
N ALA A 32 -12.40 6.41 3.02
CA ALA A 32 -12.60 5.37 4.03
C ALA A 32 -11.58 4.23 3.88
N ASN A 33 -11.33 3.76 2.65
CA ASN A 33 -10.33 2.71 2.42
C ASN A 33 -8.91 3.19 2.77
N TRP A 34 -8.58 4.44 2.43
CA TRP A 34 -7.29 5.03 2.79
C TRP A 34 -7.00 5.00 4.28
N ILE A 35 -7.99 5.28 5.14
CA ILE A 35 -7.78 5.23 6.59
C ILE A 35 -7.29 3.85 7.03
N VAL A 36 -7.82 2.78 6.42
CA VAL A 36 -7.42 1.40 6.74
C VAL A 36 -6.03 1.09 6.20
N VAL A 37 -5.79 1.41 4.92
CA VAL A 37 -4.49 1.19 4.27
C VAL A 37 -3.38 1.95 4.98
N HIS A 38 -3.59 3.24 5.26
CA HIS A 38 -2.63 4.09 5.96
C HIS A 38 -2.28 3.53 7.34
N ARG A 39 -3.29 3.17 8.14
CA ARG A 39 -3.06 2.56 9.46
C ARG A 39 -2.25 1.27 9.37
N ALA A 40 -2.56 0.40 8.40
CA ALA A 40 -1.82 -0.83 8.19
C ALA A 40 -0.37 -0.55 7.78
N MET A 41 -0.15 0.34 6.80
CA MET A 41 1.19 0.75 6.34
C MET A 41 2.05 1.32 7.48
N MET A 42 1.46 2.17 8.32
CA MET A 42 2.16 2.78 9.45
C MET A 42 2.49 1.79 10.57
N ALA A 43 1.74 0.68 10.68
CA ALA A 43 2.00 -0.37 11.67
C ALA A 43 3.09 -1.38 11.24
N ILE A 44 3.53 -1.33 9.97
CA ILE A 44 4.53 -2.24 9.43
C ILE A 44 5.94 -1.78 9.82
N ARG A 45 6.64 -2.64 10.58
CA ARG A 45 8.02 -2.42 11.01
C ARG A 45 9.03 -3.20 10.18
N ASP A 46 8.66 -4.41 9.76
CA ASP A 46 9.46 -5.29 8.92
C ASP A 46 8.96 -5.21 7.47
N ILE A 47 9.59 -4.33 6.69
CA ILE A 47 9.22 -4.08 5.29
C ILE A 47 9.60 -5.26 4.39
N ASP A 48 10.75 -5.88 4.62
CA ASP A 48 11.16 -7.07 3.88
C ASP A 48 10.24 -8.26 4.13
N GLY A 49 9.88 -8.50 5.40
CA GLY A 49 8.91 -9.54 5.78
C GLY A 49 7.52 -9.30 5.21
N MET A 50 7.07 -8.04 5.14
CA MET A 50 5.83 -7.66 4.45
C MET A 50 5.89 -8.09 2.98
N PHE A 51 6.94 -7.72 2.24
CA PHE A 51 7.03 -8.08 0.82
C PHE A 51 7.27 -9.56 0.55
N ASN A 52 7.82 -10.31 1.52
CA ASN A 52 7.91 -11.78 1.43
C ASN A 52 6.52 -12.45 1.57
N SER A 53 5.54 -11.75 2.13
CA SER A 53 4.20 -12.27 2.40
C SER A 53 3.13 -11.68 1.47
N LEU A 54 3.38 -10.51 0.89
CA LEU A 54 2.43 -9.81 0.01
C LEU A 54 2.60 -10.28 -1.44
N ASP A 55 1.50 -10.69 -2.05
CA ASP A 55 1.49 -11.15 -3.44
C ASP A 55 1.75 -9.99 -4.42
N THR A 56 2.43 -10.32 -5.53
CA THR A 56 2.86 -9.32 -6.53
C THR A 56 1.69 -8.62 -7.23
N GLU A 57 0.49 -9.22 -7.23
CA GLU A 57 -0.73 -8.59 -7.75
C GLU A 57 -1.10 -7.28 -7.02
N TYR A 58 -0.69 -7.13 -5.75
CA TYR A 58 -0.98 -5.95 -4.94
C TYR A 58 0.04 -4.82 -5.11
N TYR A 59 1.12 -5.03 -5.85
CA TYR A 59 2.23 -4.08 -5.93
C TYR A 59 1.84 -2.77 -6.59
N ASP A 60 1.15 -2.83 -7.73
CA ASP A 60 0.73 -1.63 -8.46
C ASP A 60 -0.27 -0.80 -7.63
N ILE A 61 -1.18 -1.44 -6.89
CA ILE A 61 -2.13 -0.73 -6.04
C ILE A 61 -1.49 -0.18 -4.76
N LEU A 62 -0.54 -0.91 -4.17
CA LEU A 62 0.26 -0.39 -3.07
C LEU A 62 1.02 0.87 -3.51
N MET A 63 1.62 0.87 -4.71
CA MET A 63 2.32 2.03 -5.25
C MET A 63 1.43 3.28 -5.32
N LYS A 64 0.18 3.14 -5.76
CA LYS A 64 -0.79 4.24 -5.76
C LYS A 64 -1.05 4.79 -4.35
N TYR A 65 -1.19 3.91 -3.37
CA TYR A 65 -1.37 4.33 -1.98
C TYR A 65 -0.14 5.00 -1.38
N LEU A 66 1.08 4.62 -1.82
CA LEU A 66 2.30 5.32 -1.44
C LEU A 66 2.29 6.75 -1.96
N TYR A 67 1.94 6.99 -3.23
CA TYR A 67 1.83 8.35 -3.77
C TYR A 67 0.72 9.16 -3.08
N ARG A 68 -0.41 8.53 -2.76
CA ARG A 68 -1.44 9.17 -1.92
C ARG A 68 -0.88 9.57 -0.55
N GLY A 69 -0.13 8.68 0.11
CA GLY A 69 0.52 8.98 1.39
C GLY A 69 1.52 10.12 1.30
N LEU A 70 2.36 10.13 0.25
CA LEU A 70 3.31 11.22 0.00
C LEU A 70 2.61 12.57 -0.23
N SER A 71 1.44 12.57 -0.86
CA SER A 71 0.66 13.79 -1.08
C SER A 71 0.12 14.45 0.21
N THR A 72 0.12 13.72 1.33
CA THR A 72 -0.33 14.28 2.63
C THR A 72 0.64 15.31 3.20
N GLY A 73 1.93 15.23 2.84
CA GLY A 73 2.98 16.09 3.40
C GLY A 73 3.30 15.81 4.89
N ASP A 74 2.62 14.86 5.53
CA ASP A 74 2.88 14.47 6.91
C ASP A 74 4.21 13.71 7.01
N ARG A 75 5.14 14.22 7.81
CA ARG A 75 6.52 13.69 7.82
C ARG A 75 6.60 12.20 8.20
N PRO A 76 5.98 11.71 9.28
CA PRO A 76 5.95 10.28 9.59
C PRO A 76 5.39 9.42 8.44
N THR A 77 4.32 9.88 7.81
CA THR A 77 3.71 9.18 6.67
C THR A 77 4.65 9.15 5.47
N CYS A 78 5.25 10.28 5.12
CA CYS A 78 6.19 10.39 4.00
C CYS A 78 7.43 9.50 4.22
N ASP A 79 8.02 9.52 5.41
CA ASP A 79 9.20 8.70 5.74
C ASP A 79 8.88 7.20 5.59
N GLN A 80 7.71 6.75 6.03
CA GLN A 80 7.27 5.37 5.87
C GLN A 80 6.99 5.02 4.40
N CYS A 81 6.32 5.93 3.68
CA CYS A 81 6.02 5.73 2.25
C CYS A 81 7.31 5.58 1.44
N LEU A 82 8.33 6.40 1.70
CA LEU A 82 9.61 6.34 0.98
C LEU A 82 10.34 5.01 1.22
N LYS A 83 10.37 4.50 2.46
CA LYS A 83 10.99 3.19 2.77
C LYS A 83 10.28 2.03 2.06
N ILE A 84 8.94 2.04 2.08
CA ILE A 84 8.15 1.01 1.39
C ILE A 84 8.33 1.15 -0.13
N HIS A 85 8.35 2.38 -0.66
CA HIS A 85 8.52 2.67 -2.09
C HIS A 85 9.87 2.17 -2.62
N GLU A 86 10.96 2.45 -1.90
CA GLU A 86 12.30 1.96 -2.24
C GLU A 86 12.28 0.44 -2.41
N LYS A 87 11.82 -0.28 -1.38
CA LYS A 87 11.78 -1.74 -1.41
C LYS A 87 10.81 -2.32 -2.44
N LEU A 88 9.65 -1.67 -2.65
CA LEU A 88 8.71 -2.05 -3.70
C LEU A 88 9.34 -1.91 -5.08
N THR A 89 10.07 -0.82 -5.31
CA THR A 89 10.74 -0.54 -6.59
C THR A 89 11.85 -1.55 -6.87
N GLU A 90 12.61 -1.94 -5.85
CA GLU A 90 13.62 -3.02 -5.97
C GLU A 90 12.99 -4.34 -6.43
N ARG A 91 11.80 -4.69 -5.92
CA ARG A 91 11.14 -5.98 -6.21
C ARG A 91 10.32 -5.96 -7.50
N ALA A 92 9.62 -4.86 -7.79
CA ALA A 92 8.66 -4.75 -8.89
C ALA A 92 9.24 -4.08 -10.15
N GLY A 93 10.38 -3.39 -10.00
CA GLY A 93 10.98 -2.56 -11.03
C GLY A 93 10.21 -1.27 -11.32
N LEU A 94 10.76 -0.47 -12.22
CA LEU A 94 10.21 0.84 -12.59
C LEU A 94 8.84 0.77 -13.28
N GLY A 95 8.46 -0.39 -13.83
CA GLY A 95 7.15 -0.57 -14.46
C GLY A 95 5.98 -0.36 -13.50
N CYS A 96 6.16 -0.69 -12.21
CA CYS A 96 5.15 -0.49 -11.17
C CYS A 96 4.86 1.02 -10.95
N ILE A 97 5.91 1.84 -10.94
CA ILE A 97 5.80 3.31 -10.89
C ILE A 97 5.06 3.83 -12.11
N LEU A 98 5.49 3.43 -13.31
CA LEU A 98 4.90 3.92 -14.56
C LEU A 98 3.41 3.59 -14.67
N ARG A 99 3.01 2.37 -14.32
CA ARG A 99 1.58 1.98 -14.29
C ARG A 99 0.79 2.78 -13.27
N SER A 100 1.36 3.03 -12.09
CA SER A 100 0.71 3.86 -11.07
C SER A 100 0.51 5.32 -11.53
N LEU A 101 1.50 5.90 -12.21
CA LEU A 101 1.43 7.29 -12.68
C LEU A 101 0.54 7.45 -13.92
N ALA A 102 0.52 6.45 -14.80
CA ALA A 102 -0.28 6.47 -16.03
C ALA A 102 -1.78 6.20 -15.77
N ASP A 103 -2.12 5.52 -14.68
CA ASP A 103 -3.50 5.18 -14.36
C ASP A 103 -4.24 6.35 -13.70
N THR A 104 -4.89 7.16 -14.54
CA THR A 104 -5.72 8.30 -14.12
C THR A 104 -7.18 7.94 -13.84
N VAL A 105 -7.57 6.70 -14.11
CA VAL A 105 -8.97 6.23 -14.02
C VAL A 105 -9.21 5.52 -12.69
N ASN A 106 -8.32 4.60 -12.32
CA ASN A 106 -8.47 3.78 -11.11
C ASN A 106 -7.68 4.39 -9.95
N THR A 107 -8.11 5.56 -9.49
CA THR A 107 -7.47 6.28 -8.38
C THR A 107 -7.90 5.75 -7.02
N VAL A 108 -7.01 5.85 -6.03
CA VAL A 108 -7.17 5.27 -4.70
C VAL A 108 -7.39 6.27 -3.60
#